data_AF-A0A6H5JVU8-F1
#
_entry.id   AF-A0A6H5JVU8-F1
#
_cell.length_a   1.000
_cell.length_b   1.000
_cell.length_c   1.000
_cell.angle_alpha   90.00
_cell.angle_beta   90.00
_cell.angle_gamma   90.00
#
_symmetry.space_group_name_H-M   'P 1'
#
loop_
_entity.id
_entity.type
_entity.pdbx_description
1 polymer ?
#
loop_
_entity_poly.entity_id
_entity_poly.type
_entity_poly.pdbx_seq_one_letter_code
_entity_poly.pdbx_strand_id
1 'polypeptide(L)'
;MDQKMLGVTSALKSMEALAKRLLATETDVLGSATGIKLYATAALWGNRMDLSIWPVEKDGATSAGSGDVFSQVLESSSENLLADDADRLAEALVACRERGGERVDIVVDNAGFELFCDLCLADCLATGGAASRVVIQLKGHPTFVSDAMAKDMMAMVDLLADLDASEFPSAKAVGERWKKLIADGKWELREDFFWAQPRPLWEMPARIRKVEDFRDESSMVFVKGDANYRRLIGDRMWPTDTPFSDVAGYFPTRLCALRTLKAELGCGMAKEGTERAARSHEDWMVNGRYGCIQLFDPASD
;
A
#
# COMPACT_ATOMS: atom_id res chain seq x y z
N MET A 1 3.80 19.47 -19.20
CA MET A 1 3.10 18.75 -18.13
C MET A 1 4.11 17.80 -17.51
N ASP A 2 4.21 17.77 -16.18
CA ASP A 2 5.10 16.84 -15.45
C ASP A 2 4.77 15.38 -15.81
N GLN A 3 5.78 14.51 -15.98
CA GLN A 3 5.60 13.09 -16.31
C GLN A 3 4.69 12.37 -15.30
N LYS A 4 4.80 12.73 -14.01
CA LYS A 4 3.94 12.16 -12.96
C LYS A 4 2.47 12.51 -13.17
N MET A 5 2.18 13.76 -13.53
CA MET A 5 0.83 14.22 -13.82
C MET A 5 0.26 13.61 -15.10
N LEU A 6 1.09 13.34 -16.10
CA LEU A 6 0.64 12.57 -17.27
C LEU A 6 0.21 11.15 -16.87
N GLY A 7 0.93 10.51 -15.95
CA GLY A 7 0.55 9.21 -15.38
C GLY A 7 -0.74 9.25 -14.57
N VAL A 8 -1.02 10.32 -13.84
CA VAL A 8 -2.32 10.53 -13.16
C VAL A 8 -3.44 10.66 -14.19
N THR A 9 -3.30 11.56 -15.16
CA THR A 9 -4.34 11.84 -16.15
C THR A 9 -4.67 10.62 -17.01
N SER A 10 -3.66 9.83 -17.40
CA SER A 10 -3.88 8.61 -18.18
C SER A 10 -4.60 7.51 -17.39
N ALA A 11 -4.54 7.55 -16.06
CA ALA A 11 -5.13 6.57 -15.16
C ALA A 11 -6.50 6.98 -14.58
N LEU A 12 -7.10 8.10 -15.00
CA LEU A 12 -8.35 8.60 -14.41
C LEU A 12 -9.52 7.60 -14.45
N LYS A 13 -9.66 6.83 -15.53
CA LYS A 13 -10.69 5.77 -15.61
C LYS A 13 -10.44 4.65 -14.59
N SER A 14 -9.18 4.31 -14.37
CA SER A 14 -8.75 3.35 -13.35
C SER A 14 -9.06 3.86 -11.95
N MET A 15 -8.74 5.12 -11.70
CA MET A 15 -9.00 5.81 -10.43
C MET A 15 -10.50 5.89 -10.15
N GLU A 16 -11.31 6.24 -11.15
CA GLU A 16 -12.78 6.29 -11.04
C GLU A 16 -13.36 4.93 -10.64
N ALA A 17 -12.93 3.84 -11.28
CA ALA A 17 -13.44 2.50 -10.98
C ALA A 17 -13.11 2.07 -9.54
N LEU A 18 -11.87 2.29 -9.08
CA LEU A 18 -11.46 1.96 -7.72
C LEU A 18 -12.08 2.90 -6.69
N ALA A 19 -12.22 4.19 -7.00
CA ALA A 19 -12.93 5.18 -6.18
C ALA A 19 -14.41 4.81 -6.00
N LYS A 20 -15.11 4.41 -7.07
CA LYS A 20 -16.51 3.97 -7.02
C LYS A 20 -16.66 2.83 -6.02
N ARG A 21 -15.76 1.85 -6.04
CA ARG A 21 -15.76 0.73 -5.10
C ARG A 21 -15.47 1.17 -3.67
N LEU A 22 -14.47 2.03 -3.46
CA LEU A 22 -14.12 2.57 -2.14
C LEU A 22 -15.28 3.32 -1.50
N LEU A 23 -15.97 4.16 -2.25
CA LEU A 23 -17.11 4.93 -1.76
C LEU A 23 -18.37 4.09 -1.56
N ALA A 24 -18.56 3.03 -2.36
CA ALA A 24 -19.68 2.11 -2.22
C ALA A 24 -19.51 1.11 -1.06
N THR A 25 -18.29 0.93 -0.54
CA THR A 25 -18.02 -0.01 0.54
C THR A 25 -18.41 0.60 1.89
N GLU A 26 -19.26 -0.10 2.64
CA GLU A 26 -19.65 0.32 3.99
C GLU A 26 -18.45 0.42 4.94
N THR A 27 -18.50 1.36 5.88
CA THR A 27 -17.38 1.61 6.82
C THR A 27 -16.99 0.37 7.63
N ASP A 28 -17.98 -0.43 8.03
CA ASP A 28 -17.74 -1.66 8.78
C ASP A 28 -17.02 -2.72 7.97
N VAL A 29 -17.29 -2.77 6.66
CA VAL A 29 -16.64 -3.66 5.70
C VAL A 29 -15.22 -3.18 5.39
N LEU A 30 -14.99 -1.86 5.27
CA LEU A 30 -13.64 -1.30 5.13
C LEU A 30 -12.74 -1.71 6.30
N GLY A 31 -13.24 -1.58 7.53
CA GLY A 31 -12.54 -1.99 8.74
C GLY A 31 -12.57 -3.50 9.04
N SER A 32 -13.09 -4.33 8.13
CA SER A 32 -13.11 -5.79 8.28
C SER A 32 -11.86 -6.42 7.68
N ALA A 33 -11.60 -7.69 8.01
CA ALA A 33 -10.49 -8.43 7.43
C ALA A 33 -10.53 -8.44 5.89
N THR A 34 -11.72 -8.59 5.28
CA THR A 34 -11.88 -8.58 3.83
C THR A 34 -11.52 -7.23 3.22
N GLY A 35 -12.01 -6.13 3.81
CA GLY A 35 -11.70 -4.78 3.35
C GLY A 35 -10.20 -4.46 3.43
N ILE A 36 -9.58 -4.79 4.56
CA ILE A 36 -8.14 -4.60 4.77
C ILE A 36 -7.34 -5.38 3.73
N LYS A 37 -7.61 -6.67 3.55
CA LYS A 37 -6.90 -7.51 2.56
C LYS A 37 -7.08 -6.98 1.14
N LEU A 38 -8.28 -6.52 0.79
CA LEU A 38 -8.57 -5.99 -0.52
C LEU A 38 -7.73 -4.75 -0.84
N TYR A 39 -7.74 -3.75 0.04
CA TYR A 39 -7.03 -2.49 -0.23
C TYR A 39 -5.52 -2.63 -0.04
N ALA A 40 -5.04 -3.57 0.80
CA ALA A 40 -3.63 -3.96 0.84
C ALA A 40 -3.19 -4.61 -0.49
N THR A 41 -4.02 -5.49 -1.06
CA THR A 41 -3.81 -6.10 -2.37
C THR A 41 -3.83 -5.04 -3.49
N ALA A 42 -4.75 -4.08 -3.45
CA ALA A 42 -4.78 -2.95 -4.40
C ALA A 42 -3.49 -2.13 -4.32
N ALA A 43 -3.03 -1.79 -3.11
CA ALA A 43 -1.79 -1.08 -2.88
C ALA A 43 -0.56 -1.87 -3.37
N LEU A 44 -0.50 -3.18 -3.13
CA LEU A 44 0.58 -4.04 -3.60
C LEU A 44 0.70 -4.03 -5.14
N TRP A 45 -0.43 -4.19 -5.83
CA TRP A 45 -0.45 -4.39 -7.27
C TRP A 45 -0.62 -3.11 -8.08
N GLY A 46 -0.74 -1.93 -7.45
CA GLY A 46 -0.96 -0.64 -8.13
C GLY A 46 -0.05 -0.38 -9.35
N ASN A 47 1.18 -0.90 -9.34
CA ASN A 47 2.13 -0.82 -10.45
C ASN A 47 1.81 -1.69 -11.68
N ARG A 48 0.83 -2.59 -11.59
CA ARG A 48 0.53 -3.63 -12.59
C ARG A 48 -0.93 -3.70 -13.01
N MET A 49 -1.80 -3.06 -12.24
CA MET A 49 -3.24 -3.28 -12.26
C MET A 49 -3.80 -3.28 -13.68
N ASP A 50 -4.18 -4.47 -14.14
CA ASP A 50 -5.21 -4.64 -15.16
C ASP A 50 -6.56 -4.55 -14.47
N LEU A 51 -7.34 -3.51 -14.77
CA LEU A 51 -8.64 -3.27 -14.15
C LEU A 51 -9.67 -4.37 -14.43
N SER A 52 -9.38 -5.28 -15.36
CA SER A 52 -10.18 -6.49 -15.58
C SER A 52 -10.35 -7.33 -14.30
N ILE A 53 -9.40 -7.24 -13.36
CA ILE A 53 -9.40 -7.89 -12.05
C ILE A 53 -10.42 -7.26 -11.10
N TRP A 54 -10.88 -6.03 -11.39
CA TRP A 54 -11.74 -5.25 -10.49
C TRP A 54 -13.11 -4.99 -11.12
N PRO A 55 -13.93 -6.03 -11.38
CA PRO A 55 -15.25 -5.87 -11.99
C PRO A 55 -16.12 -4.99 -11.10
N VAL A 56 -16.47 -3.81 -11.60
CA VAL A 56 -17.46 -2.93 -10.97
C VAL A 56 -18.81 -3.61 -11.18
N GLU A 57 -19.59 -3.80 -10.11
CA GLU A 57 -20.95 -4.32 -10.22
C GLU A 57 -21.72 -3.49 -11.28
N LYS A 58 -22.35 -4.18 -12.24
CA LYS A 58 -23.32 -3.53 -13.12
C LYS A 58 -24.46 -3.03 -12.23
N ASP A 59 -24.82 -1.76 -12.39
CA ASP A 59 -25.80 -1.08 -11.53
C ASP A 59 -27.05 -1.97 -11.30
N GLY A 60 -27.28 -2.37 -10.05
CA GLY A 60 -28.47 -3.16 -9.65
C GLY A 60 -28.24 -4.38 -8.74
N ALA A 61 -27.00 -4.74 -8.39
CA ALA A 61 -26.76 -5.81 -7.42
C ALA A 61 -26.84 -5.28 -5.98
N THR A 62 -27.70 -5.90 -5.17
CA THR A 62 -27.80 -5.69 -3.73
C THR A 62 -26.50 -6.09 -3.03
N SER A 63 -26.20 -5.46 -1.88
CA SER A 63 -25.01 -5.63 -1.01
C SER A 63 -24.50 -7.05 -0.75
N ALA A 64 -25.32 -8.08 -0.99
CA ALA A 64 -24.93 -9.49 -0.99
C ALA A 64 -23.90 -9.90 -2.08
N GLY A 65 -23.68 -9.08 -3.13
CA GLY A 65 -22.71 -9.36 -4.21
C GLY A 65 -21.27 -8.89 -3.94
N SER A 66 -21.09 -7.91 -3.05
CA SER A 66 -19.79 -7.28 -2.79
C SER A 66 -18.74 -8.24 -2.21
N GLY A 67 -19.15 -9.15 -1.33
CA GLY A 67 -18.27 -10.15 -0.71
C GLY A 67 -17.72 -11.18 -1.70
N ASP A 68 -18.52 -11.58 -2.69
CA ASP A 68 -18.12 -12.52 -3.74
C ASP A 68 -17.08 -11.89 -4.68
N VAL A 69 -17.27 -10.62 -5.05
CA VAL A 69 -16.29 -9.86 -5.85
C VAL A 69 -14.97 -9.66 -5.13
N PHE A 70 -14.99 -9.32 -3.83
CA PHE A 70 -13.75 -9.19 -3.05
C PHE A 70 -12.97 -10.51 -2.97
N SER A 71 -13.69 -11.61 -2.78
CA SER A 71 -13.08 -12.95 -2.70
C SER A 71 -12.41 -13.32 -4.02
N GLN A 72 -13.07 -13.08 -5.16
CA GLN A 72 -12.50 -13.35 -6.49
C GLN A 72 -11.25 -12.51 -6.80
N VAL A 73 -11.25 -11.21 -6.41
CA VAL A 73 -10.07 -10.33 -6.55
C VAL A 73 -8.90 -10.87 -5.73
N LEU A 74 -9.17 -11.29 -4.48
CA LEU A 74 -8.14 -11.81 -3.57
C LEU A 74 -7.60 -13.15 -4.05
N GLU A 75 -8.45 -14.07 -4.50
CA GLU A 75 -8.06 -15.38 -5.03
C GLU A 75 -7.20 -15.25 -6.29
N SER A 76 -7.62 -14.43 -7.26
CA SER A 76 -6.82 -14.21 -8.47
C SER A 76 -5.47 -13.53 -8.20
N SER A 77 -5.39 -12.73 -7.14
CA SER A 77 -4.16 -12.05 -6.74
C SER A 77 -3.19 -12.95 -5.98
N SER A 78 -3.69 -13.94 -5.23
CA SER A 78 -2.88 -14.81 -4.39
C SER A 78 -2.01 -15.80 -5.18
N GLU A 79 -2.40 -16.16 -6.40
CA GLU A 79 -1.62 -17.05 -7.27
C GLU A 79 -0.19 -16.55 -7.56
N ASN A 80 -0.02 -15.22 -7.60
CA ASN A 80 1.27 -14.57 -7.87
C ASN A 80 1.99 -14.11 -6.60
N LEU A 81 1.46 -14.42 -5.40
CA LEU A 81 2.15 -14.14 -4.15
C LEU A 81 3.18 -15.24 -3.83
N LEU A 82 4.40 -14.83 -3.51
CA LEU A 82 5.48 -15.72 -3.07
C LEU A 82 5.66 -15.74 -1.55
N ALA A 83 5.08 -14.75 -0.88
CA ALA A 83 4.86 -14.69 0.56
C ALA A 83 3.52 -13.96 0.80
N ASP A 84 2.67 -14.50 1.66
CA ASP A 84 1.32 -13.99 1.89
C ASP A 84 0.97 -14.00 3.39
N ASP A 85 1.24 -12.89 4.04
CA ASP A 85 0.83 -12.61 5.42
C ASP A 85 -0.48 -11.79 5.48
N ALA A 86 -1.32 -11.80 4.44
CA ALA A 86 -2.52 -10.95 4.39
C ALA A 86 -3.53 -11.22 5.52
N ASP A 87 -3.68 -12.48 5.95
CA ASP A 87 -4.55 -12.82 7.08
C ASP A 87 -3.98 -12.29 8.41
N ARG A 88 -2.68 -12.47 8.67
CA ARG A 88 -2.01 -11.91 9.86
C ARG A 88 -2.09 -10.38 9.89
N LEU A 89 -1.91 -9.75 8.74
CA LEU A 89 -2.07 -8.30 8.57
C LEU A 89 -3.48 -7.85 8.95
N ALA A 90 -4.50 -8.55 8.42
CA ALA A 90 -5.89 -8.25 8.69
C ALA A 90 -6.25 -8.42 10.18
N GLU A 91 -5.81 -9.51 10.80
CA GLU A 91 -5.98 -9.75 12.24
C GLU A 91 -5.40 -8.60 13.08
N ALA A 92 -4.16 -8.19 12.78
CA ALA A 92 -3.50 -7.11 13.51
C ALA A 92 -4.27 -5.78 13.40
N LEU A 93 -4.77 -5.44 12.21
CA LEU A 93 -5.48 -4.18 11.95
C LEU A 93 -6.93 -4.19 12.45
N VAL A 94 -7.61 -5.33 12.42
CA VAL A 94 -8.91 -5.50 13.09
C VAL A 94 -8.74 -5.32 14.60
N ALA A 95 -7.69 -5.89 15.20
CA ALA A 95 -7.40 -5.66 16.61
C ALA A 95 -7.10 -4.17 16.91
N CYS A 96 -6.43 -3.44 15.99
CA CYS A 96 -6.25 -1.98 16.12
C CYS A 96 -7.59 -1.24 16.12
N ARG A 97 -8.51 -1.62 15.22
CA ARG A 97 -9.87 -1.08 15.16
C ARG A 97 -10.63 -1.29 16.46
N GLU A 98 -10.57 -2.49 17.03
CA GLU A 98 -11.22 -2.82 18.31
C GLU A 98 -10.71 -1.99 19.49
N ARG A 99 -9.44 -1.52 19.43
CA ARG A 99 -8.85 -0.60 20.41
C ARG A 99 -9.19 0.88 20.15
N GLY A 100 -10.01 1.18 19.15
CA GLY A 100 -10.41 2.55 18.79
C GLY A 100 -9.54 3.22 17.73
N GLY A 101 -8.66 2.45 17.07
CA GLY A 101 -7.78 2.91 16.01
C GLY A 101 -6.51 3.59 16.54
N GLU A 102 -5.38 3.27 15.92
CA GLU A 102 -4.06 3.79 16.28
C GLU A 102 -3.45 4.55 15.09
N ARG A 103 -2.27 5.17 15.26
CA ARG A 103 -1.57 5.75 14.12
C ARG A 103 -0.97 4.64 13.26
N VAL A 104 -1.15 4.74 11.94
CA VAL A 104 -0.51 3.90 10.94
C VAL A 104 0.30 4.77 9.98
N ASP A 105 1.48 4.31 9.58
CA ASP A 105 2.31 5.02 8.61
C ASP A 105 2.39 4.26 7.28
N ILE A 106 2.45 4.99 6.16
CA ILE A 106 2.66 4.42 4.83
C ILE A 106 3.86 5.09 4.19
N VAL A 107 4.96 4.35 4.06
CA VAL A 107 6.15 4.74 3.29
C VAL A 107 5.90 4.43 1.82
N VAL A 108 5.54 5.47 1.07
CA VAL A 108 5.14 5.35 -0.34
C VAL A 108 6.34 5.16 -1.27
N ASP A 109 6.09 4.56 -2.44
CA ASP A 109 7.08 4.37 -3.51
C ASP A 109 6.88 5.43 -4.60
N ASN A 110 6.11 5.12 -5.64
CA ASN A 110 5.88 5.99 -6.80
C ASN A 110 4.62 6.86 -6.66
N ALA A 111 4.62 8.01 -7.35
CA ALA A 111 3.45 8.83 -7.61
C ALA A 111 2.50 8.17 -8.63
N GLY A 112 1.42 8.87 -8.99
CA GLY A 112 0.48 8.39 -10.01
C GLY A 112 -0.48 7.34 -9.46
N PHE A 113 -0.78 6.32 -10.26
CA PHE A 113 -1.79 5.32 -9.90
C PHE A 113 -1.37 4.44 -8.70
N GLU A 114 -0.07 4.16 -8.53
CA GLU A 114 0.40 3.43 -7.34
C GLU A 114 0.09 4.24 -6.06
N LEU A 115 0.45 5.53 -6.03
CA LEU A 115 0.11 6.41 -4.92
C LEU A 115 -1.41 6.48 -4.69
N PHE A 116 -2.22 6.53 -5.74
CA PHE A 116 -3.67 6.50 -5.60
C PHE A 116 -4.15 5.23 -4.87
N CYS A 117 -3.61 4.05 -5.22
CA CYS A 117 -3.92 2.81 -4.52
C CYS A 117 -3.48 2.84 -3.05
N ASP A 118 -2.31 3.44 -2.76
CA ASP A 118 -1.84 3.66 -1.39
C ASP A 118 -2.78 4.55 -0.58
N LEU A 119 -3.34 5.60 -1.22
CA LEU A 119 -4.33 6.47 -0.59
C LEU A 119 -5.69 5.80 -0.42
N CYS A 120 -6.08 4.87 -1.30
CA CYS A 120 -7.25 4.02 -1.07
C CYS A 120 -7.06 3.10 0.16
N LEU A 121 -5.86 2.55 0.36
CA LEU A 121 -5.53 1.83 1.59
C LEU A 121 -5.59 2.77 2.80
N ALA A 122 -5.00 3.96 2.73
CA ALA A 122 -5.08 4.96 3.80
C ALA A 122 -6.54 5.33 4.15
N ASP A 123 -7.42 5.42 3.16
CA ASP A 123 -8.84 5.75 3.35
C ASP A 123 -9.55 4.58 4.01
N CYS A 124 -9.34 3.37 3.49
CA CYS A 124 -9.86 2.14 4.10
C CYS A 124 -9.51 2.06 5.60
N LEU A 125 -8.25 2.30 5.95
CA LEU A 125 -7.79 2.24 7.34
C LEU A 125 -8.40 3.34 8.20
N ALA A 126 -8.42 4.59 7.71
CA ALA A 126 -8.93 5.74 8.47
C ALA A 126 -10.46 5.73 8.61
N THR A 127 -11.17 5.42 7.53
CA THR A 127 -12.63 5.37 7.49
C THR A 127 -13.15 4.11 8.18
N GLY A 128 -12.47 2.97 7.98
CA GLY A 128 -12.82 1.70 8.62
C GLY A 128 -12.51 1.66 10.12
N GLY A 129 -11.82 2.69 10.63
CA GLY A 129 -11.50 2.83 12.06
C GLY A 129 -10.30 2.00 12.54
N ALA A 130 -9.60 1.30 11.64
CA ALA A 130 -8.36 0.61 11.98
C ALA A 130 -7.24 1.60 12.32
N ALA A 131 -7.27 2.79 11.70
CA ALA A 131 -6.36 3.89 12.00
C ALA A 131 -7.13 5.14 12.48
N SER A 132 -6.72 5.70 13.61
CA SER A 132 -7.20 7.01 14.07
C SER A 132 -6.50 8.17 13.37
N ARG A 133 -5.26 7.93 12.91
CA ARG A 133 -4.47 8.82 12.06
C ARG A 133 -3.64 7.99 11.08
N VAL A 134 -3.55 8.43 9.83
CA VAL A 134 -2.64 7.86 8.83
C VAL A 134 -1.58 8.88 8.45
N VAL A 135 -0.31 8.52 8.55
CA VAL A 135 0.81 9.38 8.15
C VAL A 135 1.41 8.86 6.85
N ILE A 136 1.37 9.68 5.81
CA ILE A 136 1.94 9.37 4.50
C ILE A 136 3.38 9.90 4.47
N GLN A 137 4.34 8.96 4.44
CA GLN A 137 5.77 9.22 4.52
C GLN A 137 6.34 9.39 3.10
N LEU A 138 6.66 10.63 2.75
CA LEU A 138 6.95 11.11 1.40
C LEU A 138 8.42 11.51 1.23
N LYS A 139 8.90 11.48 -0.01
CA LYS A 139 10.28 11.90 -0.31
C LYS A 139 10.44 13.40 -0.14
N GLY A 140 11.43 13.84 0.64
CA GLY A 140 11.76 15.26 0.79
C GLY A 140 12.51 15.88 -0.41
N HIS A 141 12.85 15.10 -1.43
CA HIS A 141 13.55 15.56 -2.63
C HIS A 141 13.22 14.67 -3.85
N PRO A 142 13.21 15.22 -5.09
CA PRO A 142 13.07 14.41 -6.29
C PRO A 142 14.09 13.25 -6.33
N THR A 143 13.57 12.02 -6.45
CA THR A 143 14.35 10.77 -6.42
C THR A 143 13.71 9.77 -7.38
N PHE A 144 14.51 8.91 -8.03
CA PHE A 144 14.04 7.81 -8.90
C PHE A 144 12.93 8.14 -9.92
N VAL A 145 12.92 9.36 -10.48
CA VAL A 145 11.95 9.84 -11.50
C VAL A 145 10.49 9.89 -11.01
N SER A 146 9.91 8.75 -10.62
CA SER A 146 8.51 8.58 -10.26
C SER A 146 8.22 8.66 -8.76
N ASP A 147 9.21 8.67 -7.86
CA ASP A 147 8.93 8.62 -6.42
C ASP A 147 8.03 9.76 -5.93
N ALA A 148 7.06 9.44 -5.07
CA ALA A 148 6.07 10.39 -4.58
C ALA A 148 6.65 11.40 -3.56
N MET A 149 6.41 12.68 -3.83
CA MET A 149 6.63 13.80 -2.92
C MET A 149 5.29 14.40 -2.46
N ALA A 150 5.28 15.22 -1.40
CA ALA A 150 4.04 15.84 -0.92
C ALA A 150 3.35 16.70 -1.99
N LYS A 151 4.13 17.43 -2.79
CA LYS A 151 3.60 18.20 -3.93
C LYS A 151 2.88 17.32 -4.97
N ASP A 152 3.37 16.10 -5.20
CA ASP A 152 2.79 15.19 -6.21
C ASP A 152 1.48 14.61 -5.70
N MET A 153 1.45 14.24 -4.41
CA MET A 153 0.23 13.81 -3.73
C MET A 153 -0.83 14.91 -3.74
N MET A 154 -0.49 16.13 -3.31
CA MET A 154 -1.44 17.24 -3.28
C MET A 154 -1.93 17.62 -4.67
N ALA A 155 -1.05 17.66 -5.68
CA ALA A 155 -1.46 17.92 -7.06
C ALA A 155 -2.45 16.87 -7.59
N MET A 156 -2.27 15.59 -7.26
CA MET A 156 -3.23 14.54 -7.59
C MET A 156 -4.55 14.74 -6.84
N VAL A 157 -4.52 14.95 -5.53
CA VAL A 157 -5.72 15.16 -4.70
C VAL A 157 -6.51 16.38 -5.18
N ASP A 158 -5.83 17.48 -5.49
CA ASP A 158 -6.43 18.69 -6.05
C ASP A 158 -7.08 18.44 -7.40
N LEU A 159 -6.34 17.79 -8.32
CA LEU A 159 -6.86 17.42 -9.63
C LEU A 159 -8.15 16.59 -9.50
N LEU A 160 -8.13 15.56 -8.65
CA LEU A 160 -9.27 14.68 -8.43
C LEU A 160 -10.48 15.48 -7.93
N ALA A 161 -10.30 16.29 -6.88
CA ALA A 161 -11.38 17.10 -6.31
C ALA A 161 -11.99 18.11 -7.31
N ASP A 162 -11.20 18.55 -8.28
CA ASP A 162 -11.62 19.53 -9.29
C ASP A 162 -12.17 18.91 -10.58
N LEU A 163 -12.21 17.57 -10.69
CA LEU A 163 -12.78 16.87 -11.84
C LEU A 163 -14.27 17.22 -12.07
N ASP A 164 -14.71 17.08 -13.32
CA ASP A 164 -16.11 17.18 -13.69
C ASP A 164 -16.89 15.96 -13.15
N ALA A 165 -17.84 16.23 -12.24
CA ALA A 165 -18.66 15.20 -11.60
C ALA A 165 -19.55 14.45 -12.59
N SER A 166 -19.82 15.00 -13.78
CA SER A 166 -20.60 14.32 -14.82
C SER A 166 -19.81 13.21 -15.52
N GLU A 167 -18.47 13.28 -15.51
CA GLU A 167 -17.60 12.27 -16.12
C GLU A 167 -16.94 11.37 -15.07
N PHE A 168 -16.45 11.94 -13.97
CA PHE A 168 -15.70 11.24 -12.92
C PHE A 168 -16.26 11.51 -11.51
N PRO A 169 -17.52 11.13 -11.23
CA PRO A 169 -18.18 11.44 -9.96
C PRO A 169 -17.46 10.84 -8.75
N SER A 170 -16.95 9.60 -8.86
CA SER A 170 -16.36 8.89 -7.72
C SER A 170 -14.95 9.39 -7.44
N ALA A 171 -14.15 9.59 -8.48
CA ALA A 171 -12.80 10.14 -8.40
C ALA A 171 -12.83 11.55 -7.78
N LYS A 172 -13.82 12.37 -8.17
CA LYS A 172 -14.08 13.67 -7.55
C LYS A 172 -14.38 13.55 -6.07
N ALA A 173 -15.35 12.70 -5.71
CA ALA A 173 -15.78 12.52 -4.33
C ALA A 173 -14.66 12.00 -3.41
N VAL A 174 -13.79 11.08 -3.88
CA VAL A 174 -12.62 10.67 -3.09
C VAL A 174 -11.60 11.80 -2.95
N GLY A 175 -11.37 12.61 -4.00
CA GLY A 175 -10.50 13.78 -3.91
C GLY A 175 -10.97 14.78 -2.85
N GLU A 176 -12.26 15.12 -2.83
CA GLU A 176 -12.88 15.98 -1.81
C GLU A 176 -12.79 15.37 -0.41
N ARG A 177 -13.04 14.06 -0.29
CA ARG A 177 -12.91 13.33 0.97
C ARG A 177 -11.48 13.37 1.51
N TRP A 178 -10.49 13.15 0.65
CA TRP A 178 -9.08 13.15 1.05
C TRP A 178 -8.61 14.53 1.48
N LYS A 179 -9.05 15.61 0.80
CA LYS A 179 -8.87 16.99 1.29
C LYS A 179 -9.42 17.17 2.69
N LYS A 180 -10.62 16.63 2.96
CA LYS A 180 -11.23 16.69 4.28
C LYS A 180 -10.45 15.88 5.32
N LEU A 181 -9.99 14.67 5.01
CA LEU A 181 -9.17 13.85 5.93
C LEU A 181 -7.87 14.56 6.32
N ILE A 182 -7.24 15.27 5.36
CA ILE A 182 -6.06 16.09 5.61
C ILE A 182 -6.41 17.29 6.50
N ALA A 183 -7.48 18.03 6.16
CA ALA A 183 -7.90 19.21 6.92
C ALA A 183 -8.32 18.87 8.36
N ASP A 184 -8.93 17.70 8.58
CA ASP A 184 -9.34 17.20 9.89
C ASP A 184 -8.16 16.60 10.70
N GLY A 185 -6.94 16.55 10.13
CA GLY A 185 -5.76 15.97 10.76
C GLY A 185 -5.76 14.45 10.88
N LYS A 186 -6.73 13.77 10.23
CA LYS A 186 -6.77 12.31 10.14
C LYS A 186 -5.69 11.77 9.21
N TRP A 187 -5.35 12.54 8.18
CA TRP A 187 -4.19 12.27 7.34
C TRP A 187 -3.13 13.34 7.55
N GLU A 188 -1.88 12.89 7.68
CA GLU A 188 -0.72 13.77 7.80
C GLU A 188 0.27 13.44 6.67
N LEU A 189 0.78 14.47 6.00
CA LEU A 189 1.83 14.32 5.00
C LEU A 189 3.15 14.65 5.68
N ARG A 190 4.12 13.73 5.62
CA ARG A 190 5.43 13.91 6.24
C ARG A 190 6.53 13.72 5.22
N GLU A 191 7.32 14.76 4.99
CA GLU A 191 8.46 14.73 4.09
C GLU A 191 9.76 14.56 4.87
N ASP A 192 10.63 13.65 4.41
CA ASP A 192 11.98 13.54 4.97
C ASP A 192 13.01 13.17 3.88
N PHE A 193 14.19 13.79 3.94
CA PHE A 193 15.29 13.52 3.03
C PHE A 193 15.88 12.12 3.17
N PHE A 194 15.68 11.45 4.31
CA PHE A 194 16.07 10.06 4.51
C PHE A 194 15.38 9.15 3.50
N TRP A 195 14.13 9.44 3.14
CA TRP A 195 13.42 8.64 2.15
C TRP A 195 14.02 8.79 0.74
N ALA A 196 14.73 9.89 0.47
CA ALA A 196 15.45 10.16 -0.78
C ALA A 196 16.90 9.66 -0.80
N GLN A 197 17.35 8.90 0.21
CA GLN A 197 18.72 8.40 0.33
C GLN A 197 18.83 6.90 0.06
N PRO A 198 19.98 6.41 -0.42
CA PRO A 198 20.21 4.98 -0.69
C PRO A 198 20.47 4.16 0.59
N ARG A 199 20.37 4.77 1.77
CA ARG A 199 20.72 4.10 3.04
C ARG A 199 19.74 2.98 3.37
N PRO A 200 20.23 1.84 3.88
CA PRO A 200 19.38 0.78 4.39
C PRO A 200 18.55 1.28 5.59
N LEU A 201 17.37 0.69 5.82
CA LEU A 201 16.45 1.20 6.85
C LEU A 201 16.93 0.94 8.29
N TRP A 202 17.92 0.07 8.51
CA TRP A 202 18.56 -0.05 9.84
C TRP A 202 19.43 1.16 10.20
N GLU A 203 19.79 2.01 9.23
CA GLU A 203 20.45 3.31 9.47
C GLU A 203 19.45 4.46 9.64
N MET A 204 18.15 4.16 9.79
CA MET A 204 17.12 5.16 9.98
C MET A 204 17.45 6.10 11.15
N PRO A 205 17.47 7.43 10.93
CA PRO A 205 17.80 8.40 11.95
C PRO A 205 16.91 8.29 13.18
N ALA A 206 17.45 8.62 14.36
CA ALA A 206 16.73 8.51 15.62
C ALA A 206 15.40 9.28 15.67
N ARG A 207 15.29 10.42 14.96
CA ARG A 207 14.04 11.19 14.85
C ARG A 207 12.89 10.38 14.24
N ILE A 208 13.16 9.60 13.19
CA ILE A 208 12.18 8.74 12.52
C ILE A 208 12.01 7.42 13.30
N ARG A 209 13.10 6.89 13.85
CA ARG A 209 13.10 5.56 14.45
C ARG A 209 12.46 5.49 15.83
N LYS A 210 12.74 6.45 16.72
CA LYS A 210 12.43 6.33 18.16
C LYS A 210 11.23 7.18 18.59
N VAL A 211 11.45 8.49 18.78
CA VAL A 211 10.64 9.26 19.74
C VAL A 211 9.47 10.03 19.12
N GLU A 212 9.51 10.32 17.81
CA GLU A 212 8.51 11.21 17.18
C GLU A 212 7.64 10.50 16.11
N ASP A 213 8.01 9.27 15.75
CA ASP A 213 7.55 8.65 14.50
C ASP A 213 7.12 7.20 14.68
N PHE A 214 8.05 6.24 14.64
CA PHE A 214 7.65 4.83 14.48
C PHE A 214 7.51 4.06 15.79
N ARG A 215 8.57 3.96 16.59
CA ARG A 215 8.57 3.07 17.77
C ARG A 215 7.48 3.44 18.78
N ASP A 216 7.36 4.72 19.10
CA ASP A 216 6.57 5.17 20.24
C ASP A 216 5.13 5.56 19.82
N GLU A 217 4.90 5.85 18.54
CA GLU A 217 3.65 6.45 18.05
C GLU A 217 2.91 5.61 17.01
N SER A 218 3.60 4.76 16.22
CA SER A 218 2.99 4.02 15.12
C SER A 218 2.73 2.56 15.49
N SER A 219 1.50 2.10 15.32
CA SER A 219 1.12 0.71 15.58
C SER A 219 1.52 -0.23 14.45
N MET A 220 1.67 0.32 13.24
CA MET A 220 2.08 -0.39 12.04
C MET A 220 2.63 0.57 10.99
N VAL A 221 3.70 0.15 10.31
CA VAL A 221 4.25 0.85 9.14
C VAL A 221 4.11 -0.03 7.91
N PHE A 222 3.48 0.49 6.87
CA PHE A 222 3.52 -0.09 5.53
C PHE A 222 4.75 0.41 4.77
N VAL A 223 5.51 -0.50 4.18
CA VAL A 223 6.64 -0.19 3.30
C VAL A 223 6.31 -0.64 1.89
N LYS A 224 6.10 0.33 0.99
CA LYS A 224 5.68 0.07 -0.39
C LYS A 224 6.86 -0.08 -1.33
N GLY A 225 6.72 -0.99 -2.29
CA GLY A 225 7.51 -1.01 -3.51
C GLY A 225 8.90 -1.63 -3.37
N ASP A 226 9.54 -1.85 -4.52
CA ASP A 226 10.79 -2.60 -4.61
C ASP A 226 11.98 -1.81 -4.05
N ALA A 227 12.06 -0.50 -4.31
CA ALA A 227 13.16 0.34 -3.83
C ALA A 227 13.20 0.41 -2.30
N ASN A 228 12.06 0.61 -1.63
CA ASN A 228 12.02 0.59 -0.18
C ASN A 228 12.27 -0.82 0.39
N TYR A 229 11.77 -1.87 -0.26
CA TYR A 229 12.03 -3.26 0.17
C TYR A 229 13.53 -3.60 0.11
N ARG A 230 14.22 -3.20 -0.96
CA ARG A 230 15.67 -3.34 -1.09
C ARG A 230 16.38 -2.65 0.08
N ARG A 231 15.99 -1.42 0.42
CA ARG A 231 16.54 -0.71 1.59
C ARG A 231 16.20 -1.39 2.91
N LEU A 232 15.02 -1.98 3.03
CA LEU A 232 14.57 -2.70 4.22
C LEU A 232 15.43 -3.94 4.49
N ILE A 233 15.80 -4.70 3.47
CA ILE A 233 16.70 -5.86 3.62
C ILE A 233 18.18 -5.50 3.40
N GLY A 234 18.43 -4.20 3.18
CA GLY A 234 19.70 -3.53 2.83
C GLY A 234 20.43 -4.03 1.61
N ASP A 235 19.67 -4.39 0.57
CA ASP A 235 20.14 -4.69 -0.77
C ASP A 235 21.14 -5.86 -0.81
N ARG A 236 20.91 -6.86 0.06
CA ARG A 236 21.75 -8.05 0.21
C ARG A 236 21.09 -9.30 -0.38
N MET A 237 21.95 -10.24 -0.79
CA MET A 237 21.57 -11.55 -1.31
C MET A 237 21.29 -12.54 -0.17
N TRP A 238 20.14 -12.41 0.46
CA TRP A 238 19.65 -13.40 1.42
C TRP A 238 19.19 -14.67 0.68
N PRO A 239 19.37 -15.88 1.24
CA PRO A 239 18.60 -17.05 0.80
C PRO A 239 17.11 -16.71 0.81
N THR A 240 16.40 -17.06 -0.27
CA THR A 240 15.01 -16.62 -0.47
C THR A 240 14.06 -17.12 0.60
N ASP A 241 14.40 -18.21 1.27
CA ASP A 241 13.66 -18.85 2.37
C ASP A 241 14.10 -18.39 3.78
N THR A 242 15.09 -17.48 3.88
CA THR A 242 15.45 -16.85 5.16
C THR A 242 14.22 -16.18 5.76
N PRO A 243 13.81 -16.45 7.00
CA PRO A 243 12.63 -15.82 7.61
C PRO A 243 12.67 -14.30 7.50
N PHE A 244 11.54 -13.68 7.15
CA PHE A 244 11.46 -12.22 7.02
C PHE A 244 11.74 -11.53 8.36
N SER A 245 11.32 -12.11 9.48
CA SER A 245 11.60 -11.64 10.84
C SER A 245 13.10 -11.61 11.17
N ASP A 246 13.90 -12.55 10.68
CA ASP A 246 15.36 -12.56 10.90
C ASP A 246 16.05 -11.37 10.20
N VAL A 247 15.51 -10.93 9.06
CA VAL A 247 16.08 -9.85 8.25
C VAL A 247 15.53 -8.48 8.65
N ALA A 248 14.23 -8.39 8.88
CA ALA A 248 13.53 -7.15 9.18
C ALA A 248 13.29 -6.92 10.69
N GLY A 249 13.71 -7.85 11.56
CA GLY A 249 13.47 -7.80 13.01
C GLY A 249 14.10 -6.61 13.75
N TYR A 250 14.96 -5.86 13.07
CA TYR A 250 15.46 -4.58 13.57
C TYR A 250 14.42 -3.45 13.47
N PHE A 251 13.33 -3.61 12.74
CA PHE A 251 12.35 -2.54 12.52
C PHE A 251 11.68 -2.14 13.85
N PRO A 252 11.46 -0.84 14.13
CA PRO A 252 11.11 -0.39 15.48
C PRO A 252 9.69 -0.73 15.95
N THR A 253 8.80 -1.16 15.06
CA THR A 253 7.38 -1.46 15.32
C THR A 253 6.90 -2.53 14.31
N ARG A 254 5.61 -2.88 14.31
CA ARG A 254 5.06 -3.78 13.28
C ARG A 254 5.28 -3.20 11.89
N LEU A 255 5.64 -4.08 10.97
CA LEU A 255 5.97 -3.71 9.60
C LEU A 255 5.23 -4.61 8.64
N CYS A 256 4.53 -4.02 7.67
CA CYS A 256 4.01 -4.74 6.51
C CYS A 256 4.74 -4.26 5.25
N ALA A 257 5.51 -5.14 4.62
CA ALA A 257 6.10 -4.87 3.32
C ALA A 257 5.16 -5.34 2.21
N LEU A 258 4.80 -4.42 1.30
CA LEU A 258 3.99 -4.69 0.12
C LEU A 258 4.86 -4.46 -1.12
N ARG A 259 5.39 -5.54 -1.68
CA ARG A 259 6.43 -5.48 -2.72
C ARG A 259 6.04 -6.32 -3.93
N THR A 260 5.96 -5.67 -5.09
CA THR A 260 6.09 -6.36 -6.39
C THR A 260 7.58 -6.58 -6.70
N LEU A 261 7.96 -7.78 -7.14
CA LEU A 261 9.37 -8.15 -7.38
C LEU A 261 9.92 -7.46 -8.65
N LYS A 262 10.89 -6.55 -8.47
CA LYS A 262 11.60 -5.86 -9.57
C LYS A 262 13.13 -5.90 -9.41
N ALA A 263 13.64 -6.80 -8.57
CA ALA A 263 15.06 -6.97 -8.29
C ALA A 263 15.37 -8.40 -7.82
N GLU A 264 16.58 -8.88 -8.14
CA GLU A 264 17.07 -10.26 -7.94
C GLU A 264 17.41 -10.61 -6.48
N LEU A 265 16.57 -10.17 -5.53
CA LEU A 265 16.75 -10.37 -4.10
C LEU A 265 15.42 -10.54 -3.40
N GLY A 266 15.45 -11.15 -2.22
CA GLY A 266 14.29 -11.29 -1.36
C GLY A 266 14.55 -12.31 -0.25
N CYS A 267 13.62 -12.39 0.68
CA CYS A 267 13.63 -13.35 1.78
C CYS A 267 12.17 -13.72 2.13
N GLY A 268 11.97 -14.70 3.01
CA GLY A 268 10.67 -15.11 3.54
C GLY A 268 9.72 -15.71 2.50
N MET A 269 10.24 -16.22 1.38
CA MET A 269 9.47 -16.84 0.32
C MET A 269 9.63 -18.36 0.38
N ALA A 270 8.51 -19.08 0.32
CA ALA A 270 8.54 -20.55 0.34
C ALA A 270 9.31 -21.08 -0.89
N LYS A 271 10.20 -22.05 -0.66
CA LYS A 271 11.03 -22.65 -1.71
C LYS A 271 10.20 -23.13 -2.90
N GLU A 272 9.10 -23.83 -2.62
CA GLU A 272 8.16 -24.32 -3.63
C GLU A 272 7.60 -23.19 -4.53
N GLY A 273 7.28 -22.03 -3.94
CA GLY A 273 6.83 -20.86 -4.68
C GLY A 273 7.89 -20.30 -5.61
N THR A 274 9.11 -20.10 -5.09
CA THR A 274 10.24 -19.59 -5.87
C THR A 274 10.66 -20.53 -7.01
N GLU A 275 10.63 -21.85 -6.78
CA GLU A 275 10.91 -22.85 -7.81
C GLU A 275 9.83 -22.88 -8.90
N ARG A 276 8.55 -22.73 -8.53
CA ARG A 276 7.47 -22.59 -9.51
C ARG A 276 7.68 -21.34 -10.37
N ALA A 277 7.97 -20.19 -9.75
CA ALA A 277 8.21 -18.94 -10.46
C ALA A 277 9.38 -19.05 -11.44
N ALA A 278 10.52 -19.60 -10.99
CA ALA A 278 11.71 -19.82 -11.81
C ALA A 278 11.49 -20.76 -12.99
N ARG A 279 10.63 -21.78 -12.84
CA ARG A 279 10.24 -22.67 -13.96
C ARG A 279 9.32 -21.99 -14.97
N SER A 280 8.47 -21.06 -14.52
CA SER A 280 7.51 -20.36 -15.38
C SER A 280 8.14 -19.20 -16.15
N HIS A 281 9.07 -18.46 -15.52
CA HIS A 281 9.71 -17.28 -16.10
C HIS A 281 11.17 -17.20 -15.66
N GLU A 282 12.10 -17.08 -16.62
CA GLU A 282 13.53 -16.90 -16.33
C GLU A 282 13.80 -15.60 -15.56
N ASP A 283 13.04 -14.54 -15.86
CA ASP A 283 13.16 -13.19 -15.30
C ASP A 283 12.16 -12.91 -14.14
N TRP A 284 11.67 -13.97 -13.48
CA TRP A 284 10.60 -13.88 -12.47
C TRP A 284 10.85 -12.90 -11.31
N MET A 285 12.12 -12.67 -10.95
CA MET A 285 12.48 -11.74 -9.86
C MET A 285 12.42 -10.26 -10.29
N VAL A 286 12.40 -9.96 -11.59
CA VAL A 286 12.57 -8.59 -12.11
C VAL A 286 11.43 -8.14 -13.01
N ASN A 287 10.60 -9.06 -13.51
CA ASN A 287 9.51 -8.75 -14.44
C ASN A 287 8.25 -8.17 -13.78
N GLY A 288 8.26 -7.99 -12.46
CA GLY A 288 7.10 -7.52 -11.72
C GLY A 288 5.99 -8.56 -11.58
N ARG A 289 6.13 -9.79 -12.08
CA ARG A 289 5.03 -10.77 -12.11
C ARG A 289 4.60 -11.26 -10.73
N TYR A 290 5.52 -11.26 -9.79
CA TYR A 290 5.30 -11.82 -8.47
C TYR A 290 5.30 -10.73 -7.41
N GLY A 291 4.68 -11.02 -6.28
CA GLY A 291 4.56 -10.08 -5.17
C GLY A 291 4.71 -10.77 -3.82
N CYS A 292 4.92 -9.96 -2.80
CA CYS A 292 4.98 -10.40 -1.42
C CYS A 292 4.16 -9.44 -0.54
N ILE A 293 3.38 -10.02 0.36
CA ILE A 293 2.82 -9.37 1.55
C ILE A 293 3.54 -10.01 2.72
N GLN A 294 4.41 -9.26 3.38
CA GLN A 294 5.22 -9.78 4.48
C GLN A 294 5.03 -8.95 5.74
N LEU A 295 4.65 -9.62 6.82
CA LEU A 295 4.45 -9.01 8.13
C LEU A 295 5.59 -9.40 9.06
N PHE A 296 6.16 -8.40 9.72
CA PHE A 296 6.95 -8.58 10.93
C PHE A 296 6.16 -7.99 12.10
N ASP A 297 5.89 -8.80 13.13
CA ASP A 297 5.26 -8.36 14.38
C ASP A 297 6.18 -8.67 15.58
N PRO A 298 6.76 -7.64 16.24
CA PRO A 298 7.63 -7.83 17.41
C PRO A 298 7.00 -8.59 18.59
N ALA A 299 5.67 -8.72 18.64
CA ALA A 299 4.98 -9.45 19.68
C ALA A 299 4.85 -10.96 19.38
N SER A 300 4.92 -11.37 18.11
CA SER A 300 4.75 -12.77 17.70
C SER A 300 6.01 -13.41 17.10
N ASP A 301 6.97 -12.61 16.65
CA ASP A 301 8.19 -13.02 15.94
C ASP A 301 9.46 -12.71 16.76
#